data_AF-A0A970PWZ6-F1
#
_entry.id   AF-A0A970PWZ6-F1
#
_cell.length_a   1.000
_cell.length_b   1.000
_cell.length_c   1.000
_cell.angle_alpha   90.00
_cell.angle_beta   90.00
_cell.angle_gamma   90.00
#
_symmetry.space_group_name_H-M   'P 1'
#
loop_
_entity.id
_entity.type
_entity.pdbx_description
1 polymer ?
#
loop_
_entity_poly.entity_id
_entity_poly.type
_entity_poly.pdbx_seq_one_letter_code
_entity_poly.pdbx_strand_id
1 'polypeptide(L)'
;MQELENACKSNELSKMKGFSVKSQELVLNSIEHKKAGRGRFNQEHSVQDCMAIVKTLKNQAFIEQAEITGEYRRFTETIKDFYILAATSNFMEAEKFALNELNLTLNQGLFIGKTNFGVDLALEFCTAEDFFWRLNRSTGSAEFLNKLDFLFKEKNYITSEQSCHFNDEKIIFKSEEDIYSELGLQNIPPELRENPNVIDKAVKAELKPLIEQSDLKGMLHV
;
A
#
# COMPACT_ATOMS: atom_id res chain seq x y z
N MET A 1 21.54 -4.31 -14.67
CA MET A 1 20.52 -3.45 -15.31
C MET A 1 20.89 -3.09 -16.75
N GLN A 2 22.10 -2.59 -17.01
CA GLN A 2 22.56 -2.26 -18.37
C GLN A 2 22.58 -3.46 -19.34
N GLU A 3 22.99 -4.64 -18.86
CA GLU A 3 23.01 -5.87 -19.67
C GLU A 3 21.60 -6.33 -20.07
N LEU A 4 20.65 -6.28 -19.13
CA LEU A 4 19.25 -6.64 -19.41
C LEU A 4 18.59 -5.67 -20.40
N GLU A 5 18.90 -4.38 -20.31
CA GLU A 5 18.43 -3.38 -21.27
C GLU A 5 18.98 -3.64 -22.66
N ASN A 6 20.28 -3.92 -22.77
CA ASN A 6 20.92 -4.25 -24.03
C ASN A 6 20.30 -5.50 -24.66
N ALA A 7 20.03 -6.54 -23.85
CA ALA A 7 19.38 -7.77 -24.28
C ALA A 7 17.92 -7.56 -24.75
N CYS A 8 17.20 -6.60 -24.14
CA CYS A 8 15.87 -6.20 -24.61
C CYS A 8 15.96 -5.43 -25.94
N LYS A 9 16.89 -4.47 -26.05
CA LYS A 9 17.10 -3.66 -27.25
C LYS A 9 17.60 -4.49 -28.45
N SER A 10 18.33 -5.57 -28.20
CA SER A 10 18.83 -6.50 -29.22
C SER A 10 17.84 -7.63 -29.58
N ASN A 11 16.63 -7.65 -29.00
CA ASN A 11 15.65 -8.73 -29.14
C ASN A 11 16.19 -10.11 -28.74
N GLU A 12 17.16 -10.17 -27.83
CA GLU A 12 17.71 -11.43 -27.34
C GLU A 12 16.85 -12.05 -26.24
N LEU A 13 16.19 -11.22 -25.42
CA LEU A 13 15.36 -11.70 -24.32
C LEU A 13 14.17 -12.52 -24.82
N SER A 14 13.46 -12.05 -25.85
CA SER A 14 12.32 -12.75 -26.47
C SER A 14 12.69 -14.07 -27.18
N LYS A 15 13.98 -14.34 -27.39
CA LYS A 15 14.48 -15.62 -27.92
C LYS A 15 14.74 -16.64 -26.82
N MET A 16 14.71 -16.23 -25.55
CA MET A 16 14.89 -17.13 -24.42
C MET A 16 13.60 -17.88 -24.09
N LYS A 17 13.72 -19.16 -23.78
CA LYS A 17 12.59 -20.00 -23.39
C LYS A 17 11.89 -19.41 -22.16
N GLY A 18 10.60 -19.07 -22.30
CA GLY A 18 9.78 -18.47 -21.23
C GLY A 18 9.56 -16.96 -21.35
N PHE A 19 10.19 -16.28 -22.31
CA PHE A 19 10.01 -14.84 -22.54
C PHE A 19 9.33 -14.59 -23.89
N SER A 20 8.18 -13.91 -23.86
CA SER A 20 7.50 -13.47 -25.08
C SER A 20 7.99 -12.10 -25.54
N VAL A 21 7.68 -11.70 -26.77
CA VAL A 21 7.91 -10.33 -27.25
C VAL A 21 7.23 -9.31 -26.33
N LYS A 22 5.99 -9.59 -25.91
CA LYS A 22 5.24 -8.76 -24.96
C LYS A 22 5.94 -8.67 -23.61
N SER A 23 6.48 -9.77 -23.10
CA SER A 23 7.26 -9.79 -21.86
C SER A 23 8.53 -8.94 -21.98
N GLN A 24 9.21 -8.99 -23.12
CA GLN A 24 10.39 -8.15 -23.37
C GLN A 24 10.05 -6.66 -23.43
N GLU A 25 8.96 -6.29 -24.11
CA GLU A 25 8.48 -4.90 -24.16
C GLU A 25 8.16 -4.37 -22.75
N LEU A 26 7.48 -5.18 -21.92
CA LEU A 26 7.21 -4.83 -20.53
C LEU A 26 8.50 -4.61 -19.74
N VAL A 27 9.50 -5.47 -19.91
CA VAL A 27 10.82 -5.32 -19.25
C VAL A 27 11.55 -4.06 -19.74
N LEU A 28 11.56 -3.79 -21.05
CA LEU A 28 12.22 -2.61 -21.60
C LEU A 28 11.56 -1.31 -21.11
N ASN A 29 10.22 -1.24 -21.17
CA ASN A 29 9.45 -0.11 -20.65
C ASN A 29 9.73 0.09 -19.15
N SER A 30 9.79 -0.99 -18.36
CA SER A 30 10.11 -0.93 -16.93
C SER A 30 11.51 -0.34 -16.68
N ILE A 31 12.51 -0.72 -17.48
CA ILE A 31 13.88 -0.20 -17.38
C ILE A 31 13.92 1.28 -17.75
N GLU A 32 13.28 1.67 -18.85
CA GLU A 32 13.25 3.05 -19.33
C GLU A 32 12.50 3.96 -18.34
N HIS A 33 11.35 3.52 -17.82
CA HIS A 33 10.63 4.22 -16.75
C HIS A 33 11.46 4.35 -15.47
N LYS A 34 12.14 3.28 -15.04
CA LYS A 34 12.98 3.33 -13.83
C LYS A 34 14.15 4.30 -14.01
N LYS A 35 14.73 4.39 -15.21
CA LYS A 35 15.79 5.36 -15.55
C LYS A 35 15.28 6.80 -15.65
N ALA A 36 14.12 7.02 -16.28
CA ALA A 36 13.56 8.36 -16.50
C ALA A 36 12.93 8.96 -15.22
N GLY A 37 12.22 8.15 -14.43
CA GLY A 37 11.45 8.58 -13.25
C GLY A 37 12.17 8.47 -11.91
N ARG A 38 13.48 8.16 -11.88
CA ARG A 38 14.25 7.84 -10.64
C ARG A 38 13.57 6.75 -9.79
N GLY A 39 12.91 5.79 -10.43
CA GLY A 39 12.16 4.73 -9.75
C GLY A 39 10.80 5.15 -9.18
N ARG A 40 10.19 6.24 -9.67
CA ARG A 40 8.79 6.58 -9.42
C ARG A 40 7.91 6.32 -10.65
N PHE A 41 6.66 5.94 -10.41
CA PHE A 41 5.69 5.53 -11.42
C PHE A 41 4.38 6.30 -11.23
N ASN A 42 3.64 6.54 -12.32
CA ASN A 42 2.29 7.08 -12.23
C ASN A 42 1.37 6.02 -11.63
N GLN A 43 0.64 6.38 -10.58
CA GLN A 43 -0.17 5.41 -9.84
C GLN A 43 -1.29 4.78 -10.68
N GLU A 44 -1.99 5.57 -11.52
CA GLU A 44 -3.17 5.11 -12.27
C GLU A 44 -2.81 4.06 -13.32
N HIS A 45 -1.67 4.24 -13.99
CA HIS A 45 -1.22 3.29 -15.00
C HIS A 45 -0.69 1.98 -14.39
N SER A 46 -0.21 2.00 -13.15
CA SER A 46 0.48 0.85 -12.55
C SER A 46 -0.34 0.04 -11.56
N VAL A 47 -1.54 0.50 -11.16
CA VAL A 47 -2.33 -0.13 -10.08
C VAL A 47 -3.15 -1.35 -10.51
N GLN A 48 -3.42 -1.53 -11.81
CA GLN A 48 -4.40 -2.53 -12.28
C GLN A 48 -4.11 -3.95 -11.76
N ASP A 49 -2.84 -4.36 -11.75
CA ASP A 49 -2.43 -5.67 -11.23
C ASP A 49 -2.68 -5.79 -9.72
N CYS A 50 -2.37 -4.74 -8.95
CA CYS A 50 -2.62 -4.71 -7.50
C CYS A 50 -4.12 -4.72 -7.17
N MET A 51 -4.94 -4.02 -7.96
CA MET A 51 -6.41 -4.09 -7.83
C MET A 51 -6.92 -5.50 -8.13
N ALA A 52 -6.38 -6.16 -9.16
CA ALA A 52 -6.74 -7.53 -9.49
C ALA A 52 -6.33 -8.51 -8.37
N ILE A 53 -5.14 -8.34 -7.78
CA ILE A 53 -4.69 -9.12 -6.62
C ILE A 53 -5.65 -8.92 -5.43
N VAL A 54 -5.95 -7.68 -5.05
CA VAL A 54 -6.85 -7.38 -3.93
C VAL A 54 -8.25 -7.97 -4.17
N LYS A 55 -8.79 -7.82 -5.38
CA LYS A 55 -10.08 -8.43 -5.76
C LYS A 55 -10.04 -9.95 -5.63
N THR A 56 -8.95 -10.56 -6.05
CA THR A 56 -8.74 -12.02 -6.01
C THR A 56 -8.63 -12.53 -4.57
N LEU A 57 -7.94 -11.79 -3.70
CA LEU A 57 -7.86 -12.03 -2.26
C LEU A 57 -9.25 -11.92 -1.61
N LYS A 58 -10.01 -10.85 -1.89
CA LYS A 58 -11.37 -10.65 -1.34
C LYS A 58 -12.37 -11.73 -1.72
N ASN A 59 -12.09 -12.53 -2.76
CA ASN A 59 -12.94 -13.66 -3.16
C ASN A 59 -12.63 -14.96 -2.40
N GLN A 60 -11.57 -14.99 -1.58
CA GLN A 60 -11.20 -16.17 -0.80
C GLN A 60 -11.92 -16.17 0.54
N ALA A 61 -12.49 -17.32 0.93
CA ALA A 61 -13.23 -17.44 2.19
C ALA A 61 -12.37 -17.24 3.46
N PHE A 62 -11.04 -17.37 3.34
CA PHE A 62 -10.10 -17.16 4.43
C PHE A 62 -9.54 -15.73 4.52
N ILE A 63 -9.91 -14.83 3.59
CA ILE A 63 -9.51 -13.42 3.63
C ILE A 63 -10.69 -12.60 4.14
N GLU A 64 -10.47 -11.87 5.21
CA GLU A 64 -11.50 -11.07 5.88
C GLU A 64 -11.53 -9.64 5.34
N GLN A 65 -10.35 -9.06 5.12
CA GLN A 65 -10.16 -7.73 4.55
C GLN A 65 -8.90 -7.71 3.70
N ALA A 66 -8.84 -6.87 2.66
CA ALA A 66 -7.62 -6.66 1.89
C ALA A 66 -7.65 -5.26 1.26
N GLU A 67 -6.58 -4.49 1.40
CA GLU A 67 -6.51 -3.13 0.86
C GLU A 67 -5.11 -2.83 0.32
N ILE A 68 -5.05 -2.02 -0.75
CA ILE A 68 -3.79 -1.39 -1.19
C ILE A 68 -3.55 -0.21 -0.24
N THR A 69 -2.34 -0.11 0.31
CA THR A 69 -1.97 0.91 1.29
C THR A 69 -0.87 1.84 0.73
N GLY A 70 -0.01 2.40 1.56
CA GLY A 70 1.14 3.20 1.14
C GLY A 70 0.78 4.48 0.39
N GLU A 71 1.71 4.90 -0.47
CA GLU A 71 1.60 6.11 -1.31
C GLU A 71 0.33 6.09 -2.18
N TYR A 72 -0.06 4.92 -2.70
CA TYR A 72 -1.27 4.75 -3.49
C TYR A 72 -2.53 5.17 -2.70
N ARG A 73 -2.67 4.67 -1.46
CA ARG A 73 -3.83 4.99 -0.62
C ARG A 73 -3.86 6.46 -0.18
N ARG A 74 -2.72 7.15 -0.20
CA ARG A 74 -2.64 8.61 0.04
C ARG A 74 -2.87 9.45 -1.23
N PHE A 75 -3.17 8.82 -2.36
CA PHE A 75 -3.37 9.49 -3.65
C PHE A 75 -2.20 10.38 -4.10
N THR A 76 -0.97 9.99 -3.77
CA THR A 76 0.20 10.73 -4.27
C THR A 76 0.31 10.60 -5.79
N GLU A 77 0.65 11.67 -6.51
CA GLU A 77 0.69 11.69 -7.99
C GLU A 77 1.55 10.57 -8.60
N THR A 78 2.61 10.19 -7.90
CA THR A 78 3.52 9.11 -8.28
C THR A 78 3.83 8.25 -7.07
N ILE A 79 4.19 6.99 -7.30
CA ILE A 79 4.54 6.00 -6.27
C ILE A 79 5.89 5.35 -6.55
N LYS A 80 6.53 4.79 -5.53
CA LYS A 80 7.72 3.94 -5.67
C LYS A 80 7.37 2.47 -5.81
N ASP A 81 6.41 2.02 -5.02
CA ASP A 81 5.99 0.63 -4.91
C ASP A 81 4.50 0.56 -4.51
N PHE A 82 3.95 -0.65 -4.55
CA PHE A 82 2.65 -0.97 -3.99
C PHE A 82 2.80 -1.80 -2.72
N TYR A 83 1.94 -1.51 -1.75
CA TYR A 83 1.80 -2.31 -0.55
C TYR A 83 0.37 -2.81 -0.45
N ILE A 84 0.18 -4.09 -0.15
CA ILE A 84 -1.12 -4.70 0.07
C ILE A 84 -1.11 -5.30 1.47
N LEU A 85 -2.11 -4.94 2.27
CA LEU A 85 -2.37 -5.53 3.57
C LEU A 85 -3.63 -6.38 3.49
N ALA A 86 -3.56 -7.63 3.95
CA ALA A 86 -4.72 -8.51 4.03
C ALA A 86 -4.87 -9.13 5.43
N ALA A 87 -6.11 -9.17 5.93
CA ALA A 87 -6.48 -9.84 7.16
C ALA A 87 -6.89 -11.29 6.88
N THR A 88 -6.35 -12.23 7.64
CA THR A 88 -6.68 -13.66 7.58
C THR A 88 -6.61 -14.29 8.96
N SER A 89 -7.48 -15.25 9.22
CA SER A 89 -7.42 -16.18 10.35
C SER A 89 -6.76 -17.52 9.97
N ASN A 90 -6.49 -17.74 8.68
CA ASN A 90 -5.81 -18.93 8.17
C ASN A 90 -4.57 -18.55 7.35
N PHE A 91 -3.47 -18.26 8.07
CA PHE A 91 -2.19 -17.88 7.47
C PHE A 91 -1.66 -18.97 6.53
N MET A 92 -1.76 -20.24 6.89
CA MET A 92 -1.24 -21.34 6.06
C MET A 92 -1.85 -21.36 4.66
N GLU A 93 -3.17 -21.23 4.55
CA GLU A 93 -3.85 -21.16 3.24
C GLU A 93 -3.53 -19.84 2.51
N ALA A 94 -3.45 -18.72 3.24
CA ALA A 94 -3.12 -17.41 2.66
C ALA A 94 -1.70 -17.37 2.07
N GLU A 95 -0.70 -17.93 2.77
CA GLU A 95 0.67 -18.05 2.29
C GLU A 95 0.75 -18.94 1.06
N LYS A 96 0.08 -20.11 1.10
CA LYS A 96 0.02 -21.04 -0.03
C LYS A 96 -0.62 -20.38 -1.26
N PHE A 97 -1.67 -19.60 -1.06
CA PHE A 97 -2.34 -18.84 -2.11
C PHE A 97 -1.42 -17.77 -2.71
N ALA A 98 -0.73 -17.00 -1.87
CA ALA A 98 0.22 -15.98 -2.33
C ALA A 98 1.37 -16.57 -3.16
N LEU A 99 1.92 -17.71 -2.74
CA LEU A 99 3.02 -18.38 -3.46
C LEU A 99 2.57 -19.01 -4.78
N ASN A 100 1.45 -19.72 -4.78
CA ASN A 100 1.06 -20.58 -5.92
C ASN A 100 0.11 -19.88 -6.89
N GLU A 101 -0.88 -19.14 -6.38
CA GLU A 101 -1.92 -18.52 -7.22
C GLU A 101 -1.51 -17.11 -7.66
N LEU A 102 -0.92 -16.33 -6.75
CA LEU A 102 -0.42 -14.98 -7.06
C LEU A 102 1.02 -14.98 -7.59
N ASN A 103 1.73 -16.11 -7.55
CA ASN A 103 3.13 -16.26 -7.99
C ASN A 103 4.09 -15.26 -7.32
N LEU A 104 3.84 -14.94 -6.04
CA LEU A 104 4.72 -14.09 -5.24
C LEU A 104 5.84 -14.91 -4.59
N THR A 105 6.91 -14.24 -4.19
CA THR A 105 8.03 -14.87 -3.47
C THR A 105 8.05 -14.41 -2.02
N LEU A 106 8.23 -15.33 -1.07
CA LEU A 106 8.40 -14.97 0.33
C LEU A 106 9.80 -14.42 0.60
N ASN A 107 9.89 -13.23 1.17
CA ASN A 107 11.14 -12.59 1.60
C ASN A 107 10.90 -11.82 2.90
N GLN A 108 11.60 -12.20 3.98
CA GLN A 108 11.55 -11.52 5.28
C GLN A 108 10.13 -11.27 5.81
N GLY A 109 9.22 -12.24 5.63
CA GLY A 109 7.83 -12.13 6.09
C GLY A 109 6.88 -11.38 5.14
N LEU A 110 7.38 -10.88 4.01
CA LEU A 110 6.59 -10.25 2.96
C LEU A 110 6.53 -11.12 1.70
N PHE A 111 5.37 -11.13 1.05
CA PHE A 111 5.21 -11.73 -0.27
C PHE A 111 5.48 -10.66 -1.33
N ILE A 112 6.65 -10.76 -1.95
CA ILE A 112 7.15 -9.75 -2.89
C ILE A 112 6.92 -10.20 -4.35
N GLY A 113 6.65 -9.22 -5.20
CA GLY A 113 6.47 -9.42 -6.63
C GLY A 113 6.70 -8.13 -7.41
N LYS A 114 6.33 -8.17 -8.69
CA LYS A 114 6.34 -7.00 -9.57
C LYS A 114 5.06 -6.95 -10.36
N THR A 115 4.55 -5.75 -10.60
CA THR A 115 3.49 -5.53 -11.58
C THR A 115 4.03 -5.76 -13.00
N ASN A 116 3.14 -5.88 -13.96
CA ASN A 116 3.46 -5.94 -15.38
C ASN A 116 4.23 -4.69 -15.86
N PHE A 117 4.06 -3.56 -15.18
CA PHE A 117 4.80 -2.32 -15.42
C PHE A 117 6.15 -2.24 -14.67
N GLY A 118 6.55 -3.33 -14.00
CA GLY A 118 7.84 -3.46 -13.32
C GLY A 118 7.93 -2.76 -11.97
N VAL A 119 6.80 -2.27 -11.45
CA VAL A 119 6.69 -1.63 -10.13
C VAL A 119 6.77 -2.72 -9.06
N ASP A 120 7.59 -2.50 -8.04
CA ASP A 120 7.70 -3.42 -6.92
C ASP A 120 6.37 -3.46 -6.15
N LEU A 121 5.95 -4.66 -5.73
CA LEU A 121 4.79 -4.83 -4.86
C LEU A 121 5.12 -5.76 -3.69
N ALA A 122 4.57 -5.45 -2.53
CA ALA A 122 4.64 -6.27 -1.33
C ALA A 122 3.22 -6.57 -0.81
N LEU A 123 3.00 -7.82 -0.41
CA LEU A 123 1.80 -8.29 0.26
C LEU A 123 2.17 -8.78 1.66
N GLU A 124 1.44 -8.31 2.67
CA GLU A 124 1.56 -8.77 4.04
C GLU A 124 0.21 -9.26 4.58
N PHE A 125 0.25 -10.36 5.31
CA PHE A 125 -0.90 -10.89 6.03
C PHE A 125 -0.84 -10.49 7.51
N CYS A 126 -1.99 -10.14 8.08
CA CYS A 126 -2.16 -9.85 9.49
C CYS A 126 -3.45 -10.48 10.02
N THR A 127 -3.66 -10.41 11.33
CA THR A 127 -4.95 -10.81 11.92
C THR A 127 -5.99 -9.72 11.71
N ALA A 128 -7.28 -10.08 11.80
CA ALA A 128 -8.36 -9.10 11.75
C ALA A 128 -8.29 -8.06 12.89
N GLU A 129 -7.81 -8.46 14.06
CA GLU A 129 -7.62 -7.57 15.20
C GLU A 129 -6.56 -6.49 14.95
N ASP A 130 -5.54 -6.83 14.16
CA ASP A 130 -4.45 -5.91 13.83
C ASP A 130 -4.75 -5.03 12.62
N PHE A 131 -5.76 -5.38 11.81
CA PHE A 131 -5.95 -4.84 10.47
C PHE A 131 -6.00 -3.32 10.44
N PHE A 132 -6.82 -2.68 11.27
CA PHE A 132 -6.98 -1.22 11.22
C PHE A 132 -5.75 -0.46 11.72
N TRP A 133 -5.07 -0.97 12.75
CA TRP A 133 -3.79 -0.41 13.19
C TRP A 133 -2.76 -0.50 12.07
N ARG A 134 -2.57 -1.70 11.53
CA ARG A 134 -1.63 -2.00 10.44
C ARG A 134 -1.97 -1.24 9.15
N LEU A 135 -3.25 -1.02 8.88
CA LEU A 135 -3.73 -0.23 7.74
C LEU A 135 -3.29 1.23 7.90
N ASN A 136 -3.44 1.81 9.10
CA ASN A 136 -2.96 3.15 9.39
C ASN A 136 -1.43 3.25 9.21
N ARG A 137 -0.69 2.32 9.82
CA ARG A 137 0.78 2.27 9.79
C ARG A 137 1.34 2.09 8.38
N SER A 138 0.74 1.21 7.58
CA SER A 138 1.18 0.99 6.20
C SER A 138 0.69 2.09 5.24
N THR A 139 -0.26 2.94 5.63
CA THR A 139 -0.76 4.05 4.81
C THR A 139 -0.02 5.36 5.06
N GLY A 140 0.29 5.70 6.31
CA GLY A 140 0.85 7.02 6.64
C GLY A 140 2.24 7.27 6.05
N SER A 141 2.56 8.54 5.76
CA SER A 141 3.96 8.93 5.53
C SER A 141 4.77 8.81 6.82
N ALA A 142 6.09 8.62 6.70
CA ALA A 142 6.96 8.51 7.88
C ALA A 142 6.84 9.73 8.81
N GLU A 143 6.75 10.94 8.25
CA GLU A 143 6.60 12.18 9.04
C GLU A 143 5.26 12.23 9.79
N PHE A 144 4.17 11.84 9.12
CA PHE A 144 2.86 11.73 9.73
C PHE A 144 2.84 10.71 10.87
N LEU A 145 3.37 9.51 10.64
CA LEU A 145 3.38 8.43 11.62
C LEU A 145 4.24 8.76 12.84
N ASN A 146 5.41 9.37 12.64
CA ASN A 146 6.28 9.78 13.74
C ASN A 146 5.58 10.78 14.68
N LYS A 147 4.81 11.71 14.13
CA LYS A 147 4.05 12.68 14.92
C LYS A 147 2.83 12.03 15.60
N LEU A 148 2.18 11.08 14.94
CA LEU A 148 1.11 10.29 15.54
C LEU A 148 1.62 9.45 16.72
N ASP A 149 2.77 8.80 16.57
CA ASP A 149 3.44 8.03 17.62
C ASP A 149 3.84 8.92 18.80
N PHE A 150 4.28 10.15 18.54
CA PHE A 150 4.57 11.11 19.59
C PHE A 150 3.33 11.38 20.46
N LEU A 151 2.15 11.58 19.86
CA LEU A 151 0.91 11.80 20.61
C LEU A 151 0.47 10.57 21.42
N PHE A 152 0.60 9.37 20.86
CA PHE A 152 0.36 8.13 21.60
C PHE A 152 1.29 8.02 22.81
N LYS A 153 2.58 8.32 22.62
CA LYS A 153 3.58 8.28 23.69
C LYS A 153 3.29 9.31 24.79
N GLU A 154 2.83 10.52 24.46
CA GLU A 154 2.43 11.54 25.45
C GLU A 154 1.27 11.06 26.34
N LYS A 155 0.43 10.16 25.81
CA LYS A 155 -0.65 9.51 26.57
C LYS A 155 -0.25 8.16 27.20
N ASN A 156 1.04 7.83 27.25
CA ASN A 156 1.61 6.60 27.80
C ASN A 156 1.27 5.30 27.03
N TYR A 157 0.95 5.40 25.73
CA TYR A 157 0.82 4.22 24.88
C TYR A 157 2.20 3.78 24.37
N ILE A 158 2.34 2.49 24.11
CA ILE A 158 3.51 1.88 23.47
C ILE A 158 3.09 1.44 22.08
N THR A 159 3.62 2.11 21.06
CA THR A 159 3.28 1.84 19.66
C THR A 159 4.44 1.14 18.93
N SER A 160 4.07 0.29 17.98
CA SER A 160 4.96 -0.34 17.01
C SER A 160 4.25 -0.40 15.66
N GLU A 161 4.95 -0.83 14.61
CA GLU A 161 4.30 -1.08 13.31
C GLU A 161 3.20 -2.16 13.42
N GLN A 162 3.35 -3.11 14.34
CA GLN A 162 2.49 -4.27 14.45
C GLN A 162 1.30 -4.06 15.39
N SER A 163 1.51 -3.35 16.50
CA SER A 163 0.51 -3.22 17.56
C SER A 163 0.66 -1.94 18.39
N CYS A 164 -0.42 -1.57 19.07
CA CYS A 164 -0.51 -0.50 20.05
C CYS A 164 -0.90 -1.11 21.40
N HIS A 165 -0.24 -0.68 22.48
CA HIS A 165 -0.50 -1.14 23.84
C HIS A 165 -0.70 0.02 24.81
N PHE A 166 -1.55 -0.19 25.80
CA PHE A 166 -1.77 0.72 26.93
C PHE A 166 -1.81 -0.09 28.22
N ASN A 167 -1.00 0.28 29.22
CA ASN A 167 -0.87 -0.48 30.48
C ASN A 167 -0.61 -1.99 30.27
N ASP A 168 0.28 -2.33 29.33
CA ASP A 168 0.63 -3.70 28.93
C ASP A 168 -0.52 -4.51 28.27
N GLU A 169 -1.65 -3.89 27.97
CA GLU A 169 -2.75 -4.50 27.21
C GLU A 169 -2.76 -4.01 25.76
N LYS A 170 -2.91 -4.95 24.82
CA LYS A 170 -3.03 -4.67 23.39
C LYS A 170 -4.38 -3.99 23.11
N ILE A 171 -4.34 -2.84 22.43
CA ILE A 171 -5.52 -2.14 21.97
C ILE A 171 -5.92 -2.64 20.60
N ILE A 172 -7.19 -3.02 20.45
CA ILE A 172 -7.78 -3.49 19.20
C ILE A 172 -8.70 -2.39 18.67
N PHE A 173 -8.41 -1.91 17.45
CA PHE A 173 -9.20 -0.88 16.78
C PHE A 173 -10.16 -1.53 15.78
N LYS A 174 -11.41 -1.08 15.73
CA LYS A 174 -12.43 -1.60 14.79
C LYS A 174 -12.55 -0.75 13.53
N SER A 175 -11.88 0.40 13.49
CA SER A 175 -11.81 1.32 12.37
C SER A 175 -10.55 2.19 12.47
N GLU A 176 -10.20 2.92 11.40
CA GLU A 176 -9.15 3.94 11.51
C GLU A 176 -9.62 5.16 12.30
N GLU A 177 -10.93 5.46 12.25
CA GLU A 177 -11.59 6.49 13.04
C GLU A 177 -11.38 6.26 14.55
N ASP A 178 -11.39 5.00 14.99
CA ASP A 178 -11.16 4.64 16.39
C ASP A 178 -9.75 5.04 16.84
N ILE A 179 -8.73 4.87 15.97
CA ILE A 179 -7.34 5.24 16.25
C ILE A 179 -7.23 6.74 16.55
N TYR A 180 -7.89 7.56 15.74
CA TYR A 180 -7.90 9.01 15.92
C TYR A 180 -8.74 9.42 17.13
N SER A 181 -9.88 8.77 17.34
CA SER A 181 -10.78 9.03 18.47
C SER A 181 -10.13 8.73 19.82
N GLU A 182 -9.29 7.68 19.90
CA GLU A 182 -8.50 7.34 21.09
C GLU A 182 -7.57 8.51 21.51
N LEU A 183 -7.03 9.22 20.53
CA LEU A 183 -6.22 10.41 20.75
C LEU A 183 -7.05 11.69 20.93
N GLY A 184 -8.35 11.65 20.70
CA GLY A 184 -9.23 12.83 20.68
C GLY A 184 -9.05 13.69 19.42
N LEU A 185 -8.62 13.07 18.32
CA LEU A 185 -8.39 13.73 17.04
C LEU A 185 -9.62 13.59 16.14
N GLN A 186 -9.88 14.62 15.34
CA GLN A 186 -10.76 14.49 14.19
C GLN A 186 -10.23 13.42 13.22
N ASN A 187 -11.13 12.65 12.58
CA ASN A 187 -10.74 11.65 11.59
C ASN A 187 -9.87 12.26 10.48
N ILE A 188 -8.76 11.58 10.16
CA ILE A 188 -7.79 12.04 9.16
C ILE A 188 -7.87 11.11 7.95
N PRO A 189 -8.48 11.55 6.83
CA PRO A 189 -8.55 10.73 5.63
C PRO A 189 -7.15 10.46 5.05
N PRO A 190 -6.92 9.31 4.40
CA PRO A 190 -5.62 8.90 3.86
C PRO A 190 -4.90 9.96 3.02
N GLU A 191 -5.63 10.70 2.20
CA GLU A 191 -5.16 11.76 1.30
C GLU A 191 -4.40 12.87 2.03
N LEU A 192 -4.71 13.10 3.32
CA LEU A 192 -4.08 14.14 4.11
C LEU A 192 -2.87 13.65 4.92
N ARG A 193 -2.56 12.34 4.90
CA ARG A 193 -1.50 11.72 5.72
C ARG A 193 -0.09 11.86 5.13
N GLU A 194 0.09 12.77 4.20
CA GLU A 194 1.40 13.14 3.63
C GLU A 194 2.11 14.23 4.45
N ASN A 195 1.35 15.09 5.13
CA ASN A 195 1.90 16.23 5.86
C ASN A 195 1.60 16.13 7.37
N PRO A 196 2.61 16.15 8.26
CA PRO A 196 2.39 16.05 9.70
C PRO A 196 1.58 17.21 10.31
N ASN A 197 1.49 18.36 9.64
CA ASN A 197 0.68 19.50 10.12
C ASN A 197 -0.83 19.21 10.11
N VAL A 198 -1.27 18.15 9.41
CA VAL A 198 -2.67 17.70 9.47
C VAL A 198 -3.08 17.33 10.89
N ILE A 199 -2.15 16.80 11.70
CA ILE A 199 -2.40 16.39 13.07
C ILE A 199 -2.73 17.61 13.94
N ASP A 200 -2.04 18.75 13.76
CA ASP A 200 -2.33 19.96 14.54
C ASP A 200 -3.73 20.51 14.24
N LYS A 201 -4.17 20.38 12.98
CA LYS A 201 -5.53 20.74 12.57
C LYS A 201 -6.55 19.75 13.12
N ALA A 202 -6.23 18.46 13.14
CA ALA A 202 -7.09 17.42 13.68
C ALA A 202 -7.32 17.57 15.20
N VAL A 203 -6.30 17.98 15.96
CA VAL A 203 -6.40 18.33 17.39
C VAL A 203 -7.40 19.47 17.61
N LYS A 204 -7.42 20.46 16.70
CA LYS A 204 -8.30 21.63 16.77
C LYS A 204 -9.66 21.43 16.11
N ALA A 205 -9.94 20.23 15.56
CA ALA A 205 -11.11 19.95 14.73
C ALA A 205 -11.30 20.92 13.55
N GLU A 206 -10.19 21.31 12.89
CA GLU A 206 -10.15 22.27 11.78
C GLU A 206 -10.10 21.60 10.39
N LEU A 207 -10.18 20.26 10.30
CA LEU A 207 -10.19 19.59 9.00
C LEU A 207 -11.54 19.77 8.31
N LYS A 208 -11.49 20.26 7.08
CA LYS A 208 -12.66 20.40 6.22
C LYS A 208 -12.95 19.08 5.51
N PRO A 209 -14.22 18.78 5.19
CA PRO A 209 -14.55 17.68 4.29
C PRO A 209 -13.80 17.81 2.97
N LEU A 210 -13.32 16.68 2.46
CA LEU A 210 -12.74 16.61 1.12
C LEU A 210 -13.85 16.62 0.08
N ILE A 211 -13.50 17.03 -1.14
CA ILE A 211 -14.39 16.86 -2.28
C ILE A 211 -14.52 15.37 -2.62
N GLU A 212 -15.72 14.95 -2.96
CA GLU A 212 -16.03 13.59 -3.39
C GLU A 212 -16.38 13.55 -4.88
N GLN A 213 -16.36 12.35 -5.48
CA GLN A 213 -16.74 12.17 -6.89
C GLN A 213 -18.18 12.65 -7.17
N SER A 214 -19.06 12.57 -6.16
CA SER A 214 -20.45 13.06 -6.20
C SER A 214 -20.57 14.59 -6.26
N ASP A 215 -19.53 15.33 -5.85
CA ASP A 215 -19.49 16.81 -5.92
C ASP A 215 -19.17 17.33 -7.33
N LEU A 216 -18.66 16.47 -8.21
CA LEU A 216 -18.27 16.81 -9.58
C LEU A 216 -19.50 17.01 -10.47
N LYS A 217 -19.75 18.25 -10.91
CA LYS A 217 -20.93 18.63 -11.71
C LYS A 217 -20.75 18.53 -13.23
N GLY A 218 -19.55 18.18 -13.70
CA GLY A 218 -19.22 18.07 -15.12
C GLY A 218 -17.72 18.11 -15.38
N MET A 219 -17.30 17.81 -16.61
CA MET A 219 -15.91 17.88 -17.07
C MET A 219 -15.70 19.12 -17.95
N LEU A 220 -14.68 19.92 -17.62
CA LEU A 220 -14.37 21.17 -18.35
C LEU A 220 -13.46 20.94 -19.57
N HIS A 221 -12.79 19.79 -19.64
CA HIS A 221 -11.90 19.39 -20.73
C HIS A 221 -12.11 17.90 -21.00
N VAL A 222 -12.32 17.54 -22.28
CA VAL A 222 -12.66 16.19 -22.76
C VAL A 222 -11.70 15.79 -23.85
#